data_AF-A0AAV5F528-F1
#
_entry.id   AF-A0AAV5F528-F1
#
_cell.length_a   1.000
_cell.length_b   1.000
_cell.length_c   1.000
_cell.angle_alpha   90.00
_cell.angle_beta   90.00
_cell.angle_gamma   90.00
#
_symmetry.space_group_name_H-M   'P 1'
#
loop_
_entity.id
_entity.type
_entity.pdbx_description
1 polymer ?
#
loop_
_entity_poly.entity_id
_entity_poly.type
_entity_poly.pdbx_seq_one_letter_code
_entity_poly.pdbx_strand_id
1 'polypeptide(L)'
;MDPYNKVQRRNFHTVQSPHKDVGLFRVSGVFPTISNDGKRLAFVDNEFKAVWVADKAGLRIVYETKGPDSVFSPMWNQNPAKDVLYVCMGPSFNAGKPLEICAIPNVSGRARQRRQLTRGGFNNAFPSSSPDGTKLVFRSTRDGGDKRHKNLYLMDRADVGEYGDGTVTRLTNGPWTDTHCQWAPNGDWIVFSSTRDKPQSGVPELDNGLDPGYFAVYLMSASDPSVVVRVLRSGDDLAGHVNHPVFSPDGRSIAVTADLAAVSVDPISLPLFLHSVRPYGDVFAVDLVDTDDVTKNKDIAKFHRITHSRYENSTPAWTMYSTDDPNAQWNMLVLDSDAAAAKYRPACPYAYPDGGEGWHMTGHLIIPKRCC
;
A
#
# COMPACT_ATOMS: atom_id res chain seq x y z
N MET A 1 -10.44 4.84 46.69
CA MET A 1 -10.65 3.72 45.76
C MET A 1 -11.41 4.27 44.58
N ASP A 2 -10.75 4.36 43.43
CA ASP A 2 -11.31 4.94 42.21
C ASP A 2 -11.97 3.82 41.38
N PRO A 3 -13.29 3.88 41.11
CA PRO A 3 -14.00 2.84 40.37
C PRO A 3 -13.68 2.79 38.86
N TYR A 4 -12.83 3.68 38.34
CA TYR A 4 -12.55 3.78 36.89
C TYR A 4 -11.29 3.06 36.40
N ASN A 5 -10.54 2.41 37.30
CA ASN A 5 -9.28 1.74 36.92
C ASN A 5 -9.47 0.27 36.49
N LYS A 6 -10.43 0.01 35.60
CA LYS A 6 -10.49 -1.27 34.87
C LYS A 6 -9.82 -1.07 33.52
N VAL A 7 -8.63 -1.66 33.37
CA VAL A 7 -7.97 -1.85 32.08
C VAL A 7 -8.91 -2.66 31.18
N GLN A 8 -9.69 -2.00 30.33
CA GLN A 8 -10.41 -2.69 29.26
C GLN A 8 -9.39 -3.24 28.27
N ARG A 9 -9.44 -4.55 28.04
CA ARG A 9 -8.74 -5.20 26.92
C ARG A 9 -9.22 -4.55 25.63
N ARG A 10 -8.29 -3.97 24.88
CA ARG A 10 -8.56 -3.42 23.55
C ARG A 10 -8.59 -4.59 22.57
N ASN A 11 -9.75 -4.85 21.98
CA ASN A 11 -9.93 -5.92 21.01
C ASN A 11 -9.62 -5.38 19.60
N PHE A 12 -8.87 -6.13 18.80
CA PHE A 12 -8.90 -5.96 17.35
C PHE A 12 -10.29 -6.39 16.87
N HIS A 13 -10.94 -5.57 16.04
CA HIS A 13 -12.25 -5.88 15.50
C HIS A 13 -12.08 -6.65 14.19
N THR A 14 -12.55 -7.90 14.15
CA THR A 14 -12.69 -8.66 12.90
C THR A 14 -13.75 -8.00 12.04
N VAL A 15 -13.34 -7.52 10.87
CA VAL A 15 -14.29 -7.13 9.83
C VAL A 15 -14.86 -8.40 9.20
N GLN A 16 -16.17 -8.45 8.99
CA GLN A 16 -16.76 -9.59 8.31
C GLN A 16 -16.45 -9.52 6.82
N SER A 17 -15.72 -10.51 6.32
CA SER A 17 -15.68 -10.77 4.89
C SER A 17 -16.91 -11.60 4.49
N PRO A 18 -17.62 -11.26 3.39
CA PRO A 18 -18.59 -12.17 2.79
C PRO A 18 -17.91 -13.46 2.31
N HIS A 19 -16.59 -13.47 2.13
CA HIS A 19 -15.82 -14.65 1.80
C HIS A 19 -15.39 -15.40 3.07
N LYS A 20 -16.02 -16.55 3.34
CA LYS A 20 -15.79 -17.32 4.58
C LYS A 20 -14.33 -17.71 4.81
N ASP A 21 -13.57 -17.88 3.73
CA ASP A 21 -12.16 -18.28 3.75
C ASP A 21 -11.17 -17.10 3.82
N VAL A 22 -11.62 -15.86 4.07
CA VAL A 22 -10.72 -14.69 4.19
C VAL A 22 -10.81 -14.08 5.58
N GLY A 23 -9.66 -13.89 6.24
CA GLY A 23 -9.50 -13.06 7.42
C GLY A 23 -9.13 -11.63 7.01
N LEU A 24 -9.80 -10.64 7.62
CA LEU A 24 -9.52 -9.22 7.39
C LEU A 24 -9.10 -8.55 8.70
N PHE A 25 -7.95 -7.86 8.67
CA PHE A 25 -7.45 -7.09 9.81
C PHE A 25 -7.33 -5.62 9.43
N ARG A 26 -7.66 -4.74 10.38
CA ARG A 26 -7.44 -3.30 10.27
C ARG A 26 -6.21 -2.90 11.08
N VAL A 27 -5.36 -2.08 10.46
CA VAL A 27 -4.20 -1.48 11.12
C VAL A 27 -4.51 -0.01 11.41
N SER A 28 -4.17 0.48 12.60
CA SER A 28 -4.39 1.89 13.03
C SER A 28 -3.47 2.90 12.33
N GLY A 29 -3.16 2.68 11.06
CA GLY A 29 -2.30 3.51 10.23
C GLY A 29 -2.49 3.18 8.76
N VAL A 30 -1.56 3.68 7.94
CA VAL A 30 -1.71 3.77 6.49
C VAL A 30 -0.60 3.02 5.77
N PHE A 31 -0.90 2.59 4.53
CA PHE A 31 0.03 1.85 3.67
C PHE A 31 0.66 0.63 4.36
N PRO A 32 -0.14 -0.34 4.82
CA PRO A 32 0.42 -1.54 5.41
C PRO A 32 1.23 -2.31 4.38
N THR A 33 2.35 -2.89 4.81
CA THR A 33 3.17 -3.80 4.00
C THR A 33 3.64 -4.96 4.87
N ILE A 34 3.71 -6.15 4.29
CA ILE A 34 4.15 -7.36 4.99
C ILE A 34 5.45 -7.84 4.35
N SER A 35 6.40 -8.31 5.16
CA SER A 35 7.61 -8.97 4.64
C SER A 35 7.25 -10.27 3.93
N ASN A 36 8.04 -10.68 2.94
CA ASN A 36 7.75 -11.88 2.14
C ASN A 36 7.63 -13.19 2.95
N ASP A 37 8.19 -13.23 4.17
CA ASP A 37 8.07 -14.35 5.11
C ASP A 37 6.84 -14.25 6.05
N GLY A 38 6.03 -13.19 5.92
CA GLY A 38 4.83 -12.95 6.72
C GLY A 38 5.06 -12.49 8.16
N LYS A 39 6.31 -12.39 8.61
CA LYS A 39 6.63 -12.23 10.04
C LYS A 39 6.63 -10.79 10.52
N ARG A 40 6.66 -9.82 9.60
CA ARG A 40 6.80 -8.40 9.93
C ARG A 40 5.77 -7.59 9.17
N LEU A 41 4.98 -6.82 9.89
CA LEU A 41 4.10 -5.79 9.36
C LEU A 41 4.78 -4.44 9.54
N ALA A 42 4.82 -3.62 8.49
CA ALA A 42 5.17 -2.21 8.60
C ALA A 42 4.02 -1.33 8.11
N PHE A 43 3.89 -0.14 8.69
CA PHE A 43 2.89 0.85 8.31
C PHE A 43 3.36 2.25 8.73
N VAL A 44 2.65 3.27 8.28
CA VAL A 44 2.88 4.66 8.68
C VAL A 44 1.73 5.14 9.56
N ASP A 45 2.00 6.02 10.52
CA ASP A 45 0.96 6.63 11.36
C ASP A 45 0.05 7.59 10.56
N ASN A 46 -1.07 7.99 11.15
CA ASN A 46 -2.03 8.86 10.47
C ASN A 46 -1.54 10.31 10.30
N GLU A 47 -0.52 10.69 11.07
CA GLU A 47 0.19 11.97 10.99
C GLU A 47 1.25 11.98 9.87
N PHE A 48 1.57 10.82 9.29
CA PHE A 48 2.63 10.62 8.31
C PHE A 48 4.02 11.05 8.81
N LYS A 49 4.30 10.81 10.10
CA LYS A 49 5.56 11.20 10.75
C LYS A 49 6.39 10.01 11.19
N ALA A 50 5.78 8.87 11.47
CA ALA A 50 6.50 7.69 11.93
C ALA A 50 6.20 6.44 11.11
N VAL A 51 7.24 5.63 10.93
CA VAL A 51 7.14 4.28 10.40
C VAL A 51 7.16 3.30 11.57
N TRP A 52 6.13 2.48 11.62
CA TRP A 52 5.89 1.47 12.63
C TRP A 52 6.19 0.09 12.09
N VAL A 53 6.74 -0.77 12.95
CA VAL A 53 6.90 -2.20 12.68
C VAL A 53 6.31 -3.00 13.82
N ALA A 54 5.52 -4.02 13.47
CA ALA A 54 5.02 -5.06 14.35
C ALA A 54 5.62 -6.40 13.95
N ASP A 55 6.34 -7.04 14.88
CA ASP A 55 6.96 -8.35 14.72
C ASP A 55 7.14 -9.03 16.09
N LYS A 56 7.96 -10.09 16.18
CA LYS A 56 8.25 -10.82 17.43
C LYS A 56 8.89 -9.98 18.55
N ALA A 57 9.45 -8.81 18.22
CA ALA A 57 10.01 -7.86 19.19
C ALA A 57 9.00 -6.78 19.61
N GLY A 58 7.76 -6.87 19.11
CA GLY A 58 6.65 -6.01 19.46
C GLY A 58 6.49 -4.84 18.50
N LEU A 59 5.48 -4.03 18.79
CA LEU A 59 5.18 -2.82 18.04
C LEU A 59 6.16 -1.70 18.42
N ARG A 60 6.86 -1.14 17.43
CA ARG A 60 7.83 -0.06 17.65
C ARG A 60 7.96 0.88 16.46
N ILE A 61 8.39 2.11 16.73
CA ILE A 61 8.83 3.05 15.69
C ILE A 61 10.23 2.64 15.22
N VAL A 62 10.42 2.53 13.91
CA VAL A 62 11.72 2.26 13.27
C VAL A 62 12.27 3.47 12.53
N TYR A 63 11.43 4.47 12.26
CA TYR A 63 11.87 5.73 11.70
C TYR A 63 10.87 6.83 12.03
N GLU A 64 11.36 8.04 12.29
CA GLU A 64 10.55 9.23 12.56
C GLU A 64 11.14 10.43 11.81
N THR A 65 10.29 11.18 11.12
CA THR A 65 10.67 12.43 10.46
C THR A 65 10.23 13.65 11.25
N LYS A 66 11.03 14.72 11.21
CA LYS A 66 10.75 16.00 11.87
C LYS A 66 10.62 17.11 10.83
N GLY A 67 9.86 18.14 11.17
CA GLY A 67 9.69 19.32 10.31
C GLY A 67 8.61 19.14 9.25
N PRO A 68 8.75 19.82 8.09
CA PRO A 68 7.67 19.92 7.11
C PRO A 68 7.46 18.62 6.31
N ASP A 69 8.47 17.75 6.22
CA ASP A 69 8.39 16.52 5.46
C ASP A 69 7.61 15.44 6.22
N SER A 70 6.95 14.60 5.43
CA SER A 70 6.20 13.43 5.85
C SER A 70 6.83 12.16 5.27
N VAL A 71 6.52 11.02 5.86
CA VAL A 71 6.93 9.68 5.42
C VAL A 71 5.72 8.92 4.94
N PHE A 72 5.85 8.17 3.84
CA PHE A 72 4.73 7.46 3.22
C PHE A 72 5.16 6.10 2.66
N SER A 73 4.16 5.26 2.36
CA SER A 73 4.28 4.05 1.55
C SER A 73 5.50 3.18 1.88
N PRO A 74 5.58 2.65 3.11
CA PRO A 74 6.63 1.71 3.45
C PRO A 74 6.48 0.44 2.60
N MET A 75 7.60 -0.14 2.19
CA MET A 75 7.65 -1.39 1.43
C MET A 75 8.86 -2.21 1.87
N TRP A 76 8.63 -3.44 2.32
CA TRP A 76 9.73 -4.35 2.62
C TRP A 76 10.49 -4.73 1.36
N ASN A 77 11.81 -4.85 1.49
CA ASN A 77 12.58 -5.63 0.53
C ASN A 77 12.03 -7.07 0.53
N GLN A 78 11.70 -7.59 -0.64
CA GLN A 78 11.01 -8.89 -0.75
C GLN A 78 11.98 -10.09 -0.71
N ASN A 79 13.30 -9.83 -0.71
CA ASN A 79 14.29 -10.85 -0.39
C ASN A 79 14.37 -11.03 1.14
N PRO A 80 14.01 -12.20 1.69
CA PRO A 80 13.98 -12.43 3.13
C PRO A 80 15.35 -12.30 3.82
N ALA A 81 16.46 -12.40 3.07
CA ALA A 81 17.80 -12.19 3.59
C ALA A 81 18.14 -10.70 3.84
N LYS A 82 17.34 -9.77 3.30
CA LYS A 82 17.58 -8.32 3.41
C LYS A 82 16.62 -7.68 4.41
N ASP A 83 17.16 -7.19 5.51
CA ASP A 83 16.40 -6.43 6.53
C ASP A 83 16.35 -4.94 6.17
N VAL A 84 15.62 -4.61 5.11
CA VAL A 84 15.52 -3.24 4.57
C VAL A 84 14.07 -2.88 4.31
N LEU A 85 13.66 -1.70 4.75
CA LEU A 85 12.38 -1.09 4.40
C LEU A 85 12.60 0.14 3.52
N TYR A 86 11.91 0.22 2.40
CA TYR A 86 11.88 1.40 1.55
C TYR A 86 10.71 2.28 1.93
N VAL A 87 10.88 3.61 1.89
CA VAL A 87 9.85 4.60 2.23
C VAL A 87 9.93 5.79 1.27
N CYS A 88 8.82 6.48 1.10
CA CYS A 88 8.77 7.76 0.37
C CYS A 88 8.85 8.92 1.38
N MET A 89 9.62 9.96 1.08
CA MET A 89 9.85 11.08 1.98
C MET A 89 9.79 12.43 1.28
N GLY A 90 9.01 13.35 1.82
CA GLY A 90 8.79 14.68 1.26
C GLY A 90 7.50 15.32 1.79
N PRO A 91 7.14 16.54 1.38
CA PRO A 91 5.99 17.26 1.94
C PRO A 91 4.63 16.65 1.57
N SER A 92 4.46 16.07 0.37
CA SER A 92 3.18 15.46 -0.05
C SER A 92 3.29 14.67 -1.37
N PHE A 93 2.20 14.01 -1.78
CA PHE A 93 2.04 13.41 -3.11
C PHE A 93 1.71 14.42 -4.23
N ASN A 94 1.70 15.72 -3.95
CA ASN A 94 1.49 16.74 -4.98
C ASN A 94 2.62 16.65 -6.03
N ALA A 95 2.26 16.58 -7.31
CA ALA A 95 3.20 16.34 -8.41
C ALA A 95 4.25 17.47 -8.58
N GLY A 96 3.94 18.68 -8.10
CA GLY A 96 4.87 19.83 -8.07
C GLY A 96 5.75 19.88 -6.82
N LYS A 97 5.66 18.90 -5.93
CA LYS A 97 6.50 18.80 -4.73
C LYS A 97 7.44 17.59 -4.83
N PRO A 98 8.69 17.72 -4.34
CA PRO A 98 9.63 16.61 -4.32
C PRO A 98 9.11 15.52 -3.37
N LEU A 99 9.32 14.27 -3.76
CA LEU A 99 9.06 13.10 -2.94
C LEU A 99 10.12 12.08 -3.32
N GLU A 100 10.93 11.62 -2.37
CA GLU A 100 12.11 10.81 -2.67
C GLU A 100 12.04 9.46 -1.97
N ILE A 101 12.53 8.42 -2.63
CA ILE A 101 12.59 7.07 -2.08
C ILE A 101 13.85 6.95 -1.22
N CYS A 102 13.69 6.49 0.00
CA CYS A 102 14.76 6.22 0.96
C CYS A 102 14.71 4.76 1.42
N ALA A 103 15.87 4.19 1.72
CA ALA A 103 16.01 2.91 2.41
C ALA A 103 16.28 3.13 3.90
N ILE A 104 15.63 2.35 4.75
CA ILE A 104 15.90 2.19 6.17
C ILE A 104 16.46 0.77 6.34
N PRO A 105 17.78 0.59 6.43
CA PRO A 105 18.40 -0.72 6.64
C PRO A 105 18.37 -1.12 8.12
N ASN A 106 18.55 -2.42 8.40
CA ASN A 106 18.67 -2.99 9.74
C ASN A 106 17.47 -2.67 10.66
N VAL A 107 16.26 -2.72 10.08
CA VAL A 107 14.98 -2.41 10.75
C VAL A 107 14.75 -3.27 11.99
N SER A 108 15.15 -4.54 11.94
CA SER A 108 15.06 -5.49 13.05
C SER A 108 16.07 -5.17 14.17
N GLY A 109 17.17 -4.49 13.85
CA GLY A 109 18.25 -4.10 14.77
C GLY A 109 18.05 -2.75 15.49
N ARG A 110 16.83 -2.18 15.47
CA ARG A 110 16.49 -0.82 16.01
C ARG A 110 17.15 0.35 15.26
N ALA A 111 17.43 0.21 13.97
CA ALA A 111 17.99 1.30 13.17
C ALA A 111 17.11 2.57 13.20
N ARG A 112 17.76 3.74 13.15
CA ARG A 112 17.12 5.06 12.95
C ARG A 112 17.73 5.82 11.77
N GLN A 113 18.54 5.15 10.98
CA GLN A 113 19.23 5.75 9.84
C GLN A 113 18.45 5.49 8.57
N ARG A 114 18.46 6.48 7.68
CA ARG A 114 17.96 6.34 6.33
C ARG A 114 19.07 6.65 5.34
N ARG A 115 18.92 6.14 4.13
CA ARG A 115 19.70 6.55 2.97
C ARG A 115 18.78 6.83 1.82
N GLN A 116 18.91 8.00 1.21
CA GLN A 116 18.15 8.36 0.03
C GLN A 116 18.66 7.59 -1.20
N LEU A 117 17.74 7.08 -2.00
CA LEU A 117 18.04 6.28 -3.20
C LEU A 117 17.77 7.05 -4.48
N THR A 118 16.79 7.96 -4.47
CA THR A 118 16.43 8.75 -5.64
C THR A 118 16.84 10.21 -5.53
N ARG A 119 17.05 10.87 -6.68
CA ARG A 119 17.44 12.29 -6.75
C ARG A 119 16.63 13.06 -7.79
N GLY A 120 16.90 14.37 -7.86
CA GLY A 120 16.39 15.25 -8.90
C GLY A 120 15.17 16.10 -8.50
N GLY A 121 14.62 15.93 -7.30
CA GLY A 121 13.53 16.76 -6.81
C GLY A 121 12.19 16.47 -7.50
N PHE A 122 12.04 15.24 -8.02
CA PHE A 122 10.82 14.76 -8.64
C PHE A 122 9.90 14.14 -7.60
N ASN A 123 8.67 13.78 -8.01
CA ASN A 123 7.76 13.01 -7.15
C ASN A 123 7.97 11.51 -7.41
N ASN A 124 9.01 10.93 -6.80
CA ASN A 124 9.34 9.51 -6.80
C ASN A 124 8.55 8.80 -5.68
N ALA A 125 7.67 7.85 -6.02
CA ALA A 125 6.73 7.28 -5.05
C ALA A 125 6.34 5.83 -5.33
N PHE A 126 5.71 5.21 -4.32
CA PHE A 126 5.14 3.85 -4.38
C PHE A 126 6.14 2.81 -4.91
N PRO A 127 7.31 2.64 -4.26
CA PRO A 127 8.29 1.65 -4.68
C PRO A 127 7.78 0.22 -4.43
N SER A 128 8.20 -0.70 -5.29
CA SER A 128 8.08 -2.15 -5.09
C SER A 128 9.41 -2.85 -5.38
N SER A 129 9.79 -3.76 -4.49
CA SER A 129 11.05 -4.50 -4.53
C SER A 129 10.91 -5.81 -5.30
N SER A 130 11.98 -6.25 -5.98
CA SER A 130 12.03 -7.56 -6.62
C SER A 130 11.93 -8.67 -5.60
N PRO A 131 11.47 -9.87 -6.00
CA PRO A 131 11.62 -11.06 -5.19
C PRO A 131 13.09 -11.31 -4.77
N ASP A 132 14.05 -11.06 -5.66
CA ASP A 132 15.49 -11.15 -5.35
C ASP A 132 16.03 -9.96 -4.55
N GLY A 133 15.23 -8.90 -4.37
CA GLY A 133 15.55 -7.72 -3.58
C GLY A 133 16.64 -6.82 -4.17
N THR A 134 16.98 -6.95 -5.45
CA THR A 134 18.07 -6.19 -6.09
C THR A 134 17.61 -4.92 -6.78
N LYS A 135 16.38 -4.89 -7.28
CA LYS A 135 15.82 -3.77 -8.04
C LYS A 135 14.59 -3.16 -7.35
N LEU A 136 14.21 -1.96 -7.78
CA LEU A 136 12.96 -1.30 -7.40
C LEU A 136 12.23 -0.80 -8.65
N VAL A 137 10.95 -1.12 -8.78
CA VAL A 137 10.05 -0.37 -9.66
C VAL A 137 9.37 0.72 -8.85
N PHE A 138 9.20 1.91 -9.42
CA PHE A 138 8.56 3.04 -8.75
C PHE A 138 7.95 4.02 -9.76
N ARG A 139 7.06 4.88 -9.28
CA ARG A 139 6.49 5.99 -10.07
C ARG A 139 7.39 7.22 -10.00
N SER A 140 7.53 7.97 -11.08
CA SER A 140 8.17 9.29 -11.09
C SER A 140 7.52 10.31 -12.04
N THR A 141 7.74 11.60 -11.75
CA THR A 141 7.37 12.75 -12.60
C THR A 141 8.53 13.29 -13.45
N ARG A 142 9.68 12.59 -13.48
CA ARG A 142 10.91 12.97 -14.21
C ARG A 142 10.65 13.48 -15.63
N ASP A 143 9.97 12.66 -16.41
CA ASP A 143 9.68 12.93 -17.83
C ASP A 143 8.22 13.32 -18.05
N GLY A 144 7.58 13.92 -17.04
CA GLY A 144 6.15 14.25 -17.05
C GLY A 144 5.79 15.57 -17.73
N GLY A 145 6.79 16.35 -18.18
CA GLY A 145 6.61 17.71 -18.72
C GLY A 145 5.96 18.67 -17.73
N ASP A 146 5.37 19.76 -18.26
CA ASP A 146 4.73 20.80 -17.45
C ASP A 146 3.53 20.28 -16.64
N LYS A 147 2.83 19.28 -17.20
CA LYS A 147 1.70 18.61 -16.54
C LYS A 147 2.12 17.59 -15.49
N ARG A 148 3.43 17.34 -15.33
CA ARG A 148 4.00 16.40 -14.35
C ARG A 148 3.32 15.04 -14.39
N HIS A 149 3.11 14.52 -15.61
CA HIS A 149 2.64 13.15 -15.82
C HIS A 149 3.52 12.16 -15.06
N LYS A 150 2.91 11.06 -14.62
CA LYS A 150 3.53 10.10 -13.72
C LYS A 150 3.71 8.79 -14.47
N ASN A 151 4.95 8.31 -14.56
CA ASN A 151 5.27 7.07 -15.24
C ASN A 151 6.09 6.14 -14.35
N LEU A 152 6.22 4.88 -14.75
CA LEU A 152 7.00 3.89 -14.02
C LEU A 152 8.45 3.87 -14.47
N TYR A 153 9.33 3.64 -13.51
CA TYR A 153 10.77 3.56 -13.68
C TYR A 153 11.31 2.36 -12.89
N LEU A 154 12.38 1.76 -13.39
CA LEU A 154 13.12 0.67 -12.76
C LEU A 154 14.48 1.18 -12.32
N MET A 155 14.84 0.94 -11.06
CA MET A 155 16.18 1.09 -10.52
C MET A 155 16.82 -0.28 -10.39
N ASP A 156 17.92 -0.53 -11.08
CA ASP A 156 18.58 -1.86 -11.14
C ASP A 156 19.37 -2.24 -9.88
N ARG A 157 19.79 -1.26 -9.06
CA ARG A 157 20.57 -1.46 -7.84
C ARG A 157 19.99 -0.70 -6.65
N ALA A 158 18.97 -1.29 -6.05
CA ALA A 158 18.25 -0.75 -4.88
C ALA A 158 19.12 -0.66 -3.62
N ASP A 159 20.24 -1.38 -3.58
CA ASP A 159 21.21 -1.39 -2.49
C ASP A 159 22.16 -0.20 -2.51
N VAL A 160 22.19 0.61 -3.57
CA VAL A 160 23.03 1.83 -3.67
C VAL A 160 22.27 3.04 -4.19
N GLY A 161 21.25 2.83 -5.03
CA GLY A 161 20.45 3.89 -5.65
C GLY A 161 21.24 4.78 -6.60
N GLU A 162 20.64 5.91 -6.99
CA GLU A 162 21.20 6.88 -7.94
C GLU A 162 22.37 7.71 -7.38
N TYR A 163 22.63 7.60 -6.07
CA TYR A 163 23.80 8.19 -5.42
C TYR A 163 25.03 7.28 -5.46
N GLY A 164 24.82 5.99 -5.72
CA GLY A 164 25.88 5.08 -6.16
C GLY A 164 25.88 4.96 -7.68
N ASP A 165 26.04 3.73 -8.16
CA ASP A 165 26.05 3.35 -9.58
C ASP A 165 24.75 2.65 -10.02
N GLY A 166 23.65 2.84 -9.27
CA GLY A 166 22.33 2.37 -9.67
C GLY A 166 21.77 3.18 -10.84
N THR A 167 21.41 2.49 -11.91
CA THR A 167 20.80 3.08 -13.10
C THR A 167 19.29 3.07 -12.98
N VAL A 168 18.67 4.17 -13.39
CA VAL A 168 17.21 4.29 -13.49
C VAL A 168 16.78 4.34 -14.96
N THR A 169 15.91 3.40 -15.34
CA THR A 169 15.34 3.29 -16.69
C THR A 169 13.84 3.53 -16.66
N ARG A 170 13.31 4.31 -17.60
CA ARG A 170 11.86 4.54 -17.74
C ARG A 170 11.20 3.31 -18.36
N LEU A 171 10.13 2.82 -17.74
CA LEU A 171 9.35 1.65 -18.20
C LEU A 171 8.10 2.05 -18.98
N THR A 172 7.42 3.13 -18.59
CA THR A 172 6.23 3.62 -19.29
C THR A 172 6.42 5.04 -19.79
N ASN A 173 5.76 5.39 -20.89
CA ASN A 173 5.81 6.73 -21.46
C ASN A 173 4.45 7.15 -22.00
N GLY A 174 3.90 8.22 -21.43
CA GLY A 174 2.73 8.88 -21.98
C GLY A 174 2.05 9.86 -21.03
N PRO A 175 1.06 10.62 -21.54
CA PRO A 175 0.41 11.71 -20.83
C PRO A 175 -0.67 11.24 -19.85
N TRP A 176 -0.37 10.22 -19.05
CA TRP A 176 -1.28 9.62 -18.08
C TRP A 176 -0.61 9.51 -16.70
N THR A 177 -1.31 8.91 -15.74
CA THR A 177 -0.75 8.55 -14.43
C THR A 177 -0.63 7.04 -14.34
N ASP A 178 0.59 6.51 -14.32
CA ASP A 178 0.90 5.16 -13.84
C ASP A 178 1.38 5.23 -12.39
N THR A 179 0.84 4.40 -11.49
CA THR A 179 1.11 4.49 -10.05
C THR A 179 0.81 3.17 -9.32
N HIS A 180 1.18 3.09 -8.04
CA HIS A 180 0.90 1.93 -7.17
C HIS A 180 1.37 0.60 -7.80
N CYS A 181 2.60 0.59 -8.30
CA CYS A 181 3.18 -0.60 -8.89
C CYS A 181 3.57 -1.63 -7.81
N GLN A 182 3.39 -2.92 -8.13
CA GLN A 182 3.81 -4.06 -7.33
C GLN A 182 4.44 -5.11 -8.23
N TRP A 183 5.52 -5.72 -7.76
CA TRP A 183 6.16 -6.82 -8.47
C TRP A 183 5.45 -8.12 -8.13
N ALA A 184 5.26 -8.99 -9.11
CA ALA A 184 4.75 -10.33 -8.89
C ALA A 184 5.76 -11.16 -8.07
N PRO A 185 5.30 -12.11 -7.23
CA PRO A 185 6.18 -12.98 -6.44
C PRO A 185 7.18 -13.78 -7.29
N ASN A 186 6.84 -14.10 -8.54
CA ASN A 186 7.74 -14.77 -9.49
C ASN A 186 8.77 -13.84 -10.15
N GLY A 187 8.57 -12.51 -10.09
CA GLY A 187 9.48 -11.51 -10.65
C GLY A 187 9.26 -11.16 -12.12
N ASP A 188 8.41 -11.90 -12.83
CA ASP A 188 8.23 -11.75 -14.28
C ASP A 188 7.32 -10.57 -14.65
N TRP A 189 6.41 -10.19 -13.74
CA TRP A 189 5.35 -9.23 -14.02
C TRP A 189 5.29 -8.11 -13.01
N ILE A 190 4.91 -6.92 -13.46
CA ILE A 190 4.63 -5.76 -12.63
C ILE A 190 3.16 -5.41 -12.81
N VAL A 191 2.39 -5.41 -11.72
CA VAL A 191 1.02 -4.90 -11.70
C VAL A 191 1.02 -3.44 -11.28
N PHE A 192 0.15 -2.62 -11.85
CA PHE A 192 0.05 -1.19 -11.50
C PHE A 192 -1.28 -0.59 -11.94
N SER A 193 -1.62 0.56 -11.38
CA SER A 193 -2.81 1.34 -11.77
C SER A 193 -2.46 2.39 -12.81
N SER A 194 -3.32 2.58 -13.81
CA SER A 194 -3.12 3.58 -14.86
C SER A 194 -4.41 4.27 -15.30
N THR A 195 -4.30 5.55 -15.64
CA THR A 195 -5.36 6.33 -16.31
C THR A 195 -5.17 6.40 -17.83
N ARG A 196 -4.39 5.50 -18.43
CA ARG A 196 -4.04 5.56 -19.87
C ARG A 196 -5.24 5.45 -20.82
N ASP A 197 -6.31 4.80 -20.37
CA ASP A 197 -7.53 4.60 -21.16
C ASP A 197 -8.61 5.65 -20.86
N LYS A 198 -8.25 6.70 -20.11
CA LYS A 198 -9.13 7.84 -19.89
C LYS A 198 -9.55 8.44 -21.24
N PRO A 199 -10.86 8.64 -21.49
CA PRO A 199 -11.31 9.27 -22.73
C PRO A 199 -10.66 10.63 -22.97
N GLN A 200 -10.32 10.92 -24.23
CA GLN A 200 -9.63 12.16 -24.61
C GLN A 200 -10.57 13.38 -24.63
N SER A 201 -11.87 13.16 -24.84
CA SER A 201 -12.90 14.20 -24.90
C SER A 201 -13.97 13.94 -23.84
N GLY A 202 -14.64 15.00 -23.41
CA GLY A 202 -15.75 14.92 -22.45
C GLY A 202 -15.34 14.67 -20.99
N VAL A 203 -14.04 14.52 -20.71
CA VAL A 203 -13.53 14.35 -19.35
C VAL A 203 -12.88 15.66 -18.87
N PRO A 204 -13.31 16.21 -17.72
CA PRO A 204 -12.68 17.41 -17.18
C PRO A 204 -11.21 17.12 -16.81
N GLU A 205 -10.36 18.16 -16.83
CA GLU A 205 -8.95 17.99 -16.44
C GLU A 205 -8.83 17.59 -14.95
N LEU A 206 -9.71 18.15 -14.12
CA LEU A 206 -9.84 17.85 -12.70
C LEU A 206 -11.33 17.76 -12.33
N ASP A 207 -11.65 16.90 -11.37
CA ASP A 207 -12.95 16.83 -10.71
C ASP A 207 -12.81 17.38 -9.28
N ASN A 208 -13.36 18.56 -9.01
CA ASN A 208 -13.26 19.26 -7.71
C ASN A 208 -11.81 19.38 -7.19
N GLY A 209 -10.84 19.61 -8.09
CA GLY A 209 -9.42 19.71 -7.76
C GLY A 209 -8.69 18.36 -7.63
N LEU A 210 -9.39 17.25 -7.81
CA LEU A 210 -8.85 15.89 -7.84
C LEU A 210 -8.78 15.36 -9.27
N ASP A 211 -8.20 14.18 -9.48
CA ASP A 211 -8.28 13.55 -10.80
C ASP A 211 -9.73 13.14 -11.11
N PRO A 212 -10.13 13.16 -12.38
CA PRO A 212 -11.48 12.77 -12.81
C PRO A 212 -11.71 11.25 -12.79
N GLY A 213 -10.81 10.45 -12.21
CA GLY A 213 -10.87 8.99 -12.20
C GLY A 213 -10.28 8.30 -13.44
N TYR A 214 -10.92 7.19 -13.82
CA TYR A 214 -10.53 6.27 -14.89
C TYR A 214 -9.27 5.46 -14.60
N PHE A 215 -9.04 5.12 -13.33
CA PHE A 215 -7.98 4.17 -13.01
C PHE A 215 -8.41 2.75 -13.36
N ALA A 216 -7.55 2.07 -14.11
CA ALA A 216 -7.63 0.65 -14.39
C ALA A 216 -6.33 -0.03 -13.94
N VAL A 217 -6.39 -1.33 -13.69
CA VAL A 217 -5.24 -2.15 -13.31
C VAL A 217 -4.67 -2.87 -14.53
N TYR A 218 -3.35 -2.85 -14.65
CA TYR A 218 -2.60 -3.43 -15.76
C TYR A 218 -1.46 -4.30 -15.25
N LEU A 219 -1.10 -5.28 -16.07
CA LEU A 219 0.14 -6.04 -15.98
C LEU A 219 1.11 -5.56 -17.06
N MET A 220 2.39 -5.55 -16.73
CA MET A 220 3.50 -5.30 -17.64
C MET A 220 4.60 -6.34 -17.42
N SER A 221 5.23 -6.81 -18.50
CA SER A 221 6.40 -7.68 -18.35
C SER A 221 7.59 -6.89 -17.79
N ALA A 222 8.25 -7.47 -16.78
CA ALA A 222 9.43 -6.88 -16.18
C ALA A 222 10.66 -6.94 -17.13
N SER A 223 10.67 -7.86 -18.09
CA SER A 223 11.75 -8.04 -19.07
C SER A 223 11.46 -7.34 -20.40
N ASP A 224 10.19 -7.18 -20.77
CA ASP A 224 9.75 -6.44 -21.96
C ASP A 224 8.60 -5.48 -21.60
N PRO A 225 8.92 -4.23 -21.22
CA PRO A 225 7.93 -3.23 -20.84
C PRO A 225 6.93 -2.85 -21.95
N SER A 226 7.14 -3.29 -23.20
CA SER A 226 6.17 -3.07 -24.28
C SER A 226 4.94 -3.99 -24.17
N VAL A 227 5.08 -5.14 -23.48
CA VAL A 227 3.99 -6.08 -23.25
C VAL A 227 3.17 -5.60 -22.06
N VAL A 228 1.98 -5.06 -22.34
CA VAL A 228 1.07 -4.51 -21.35
C VAL A 228 -0.35 -5.04 -21.56
N VAL A 229 -0.97 -5.54 -20.49
CA VAL A 229 -2.32 -6.10 -20.50
C VAL A 229 -3.19 -5.39 -19.46
N ARG A 230 -4.36 -4.90 -19.86
CA ARG A 230 -5.37 -4.36 -18.93
C ARG A 230 -6.11 -5.51 -18.27
N VAL A 231 -6.00 -5.63 -16.95
CA VAL A 231 -6.65 -6.70 -16.19
C VAL A 231 -8.09 -6.35 -15.87
N LEU A 232 -8.33 -5.16 -15.32
CA LEU A 232 -9.62 -4.77 -14.76
C LEU A 232 -9.78 -3.26 -14.74
N ARG A 233 -11.03 -2.79 -14.86
CA ARG A 233 -11.43 -1.38 -14.84
C ARG A 233 -12.88 -1.25 -14.37
N SER A 234 -13.31 -0.03 -14.03
CA SER A 234 -14.69 0.24 -13.61
C SER A 234 -15.69 0.21 -14.77
N GLY A 235 -15.29 0.68 -15.95
CA GLY A 235 -16.13 0.69 -17.16
C GLY A 235 -15.41 1.29 -18.37
N ASP A 236 -16.09 1.37 -19.52
CA ASP A 236 -15.60 2.01 -20.76
C ASP A 236 -15.63 3.54 -20.67
N ASP A 237 -16.74 4.06 -20.18
CA ASP A 237 -17.10 5.47 -20.15
C ASP A 237 -17.45 5.94 -18.72
N LEU A 238 -17.29 5.05 -17.74
CA LEU A 238 -17.54 5.33 -16.35
C LEU A 238 -16.26 5.84 -15.68
N ALA A 239 -16.31 7.08 -15.21
CA ALA A 239 -15.33 7.61 -14.28
C ALA A 239 -15.33 6.75 -13.01
N GLY A 240 -14.27 5.97 -12.82
CA GLY A 240 -14.12 5.12 -11.64
C GLY A 240 -12.68 4.82 -11.30
N HIS A 241 -12.49 4.10 -10.19
CA HIS A 241 -11.17 3.88 -9.60
C HIS A 241 -10.91 2.43 -9.26
N VAL A 242 -10.34 1.65 -10.19
CA VAL A 242 -9.71 0.37 -9.85
C VAL A 242 -8.24 0.62 -9.54
N ASN A 243 -7.86 0.53 -8.26
CA ASN A 243 -6.57 0.98 -7.79
C ASN A 243 -5.95 0.07 -6.71
N HIS A 244 -4.77 0.46 -6.23
CA HIS A 244 -3.99 -0.24 -5.20
C HIS A 244 -3.83 -1.75 -5.44
N PRO A 245 -3.37 -2.17 -6.64
CA PRO A 245 -3.22 -3.59 -6.94
C PRO A 245 -2.11 -4.21 -6.09
N VAL A 246 -2.40 -5.35 -5.49
CA VAL A 246 -1.43 -6.17 -4.75
C VAL A 246 -1.61 -7.63 -5.15
N PHE A 247 -0.50 -8.28 -5.51
CA PHE A 247 -0.54 -9.71 -5.80
C PHE A 247 -0.84 -10.51 -4.54
N SER A 248 -1.65 -11.55 -4.72
CA SER A 248 -1.65 -12.69 -3.83
C SER A 248 -0.22 -13.28 -3.75
N PRO A 249 0.18 -13.80 -2.59
CA PRO A 249 1.54 -14.34 -2.42
C PRO A 249 1.90 -15.53 -3.32
N ASP A 250 0.92 -16.28 -3.84
CA ASP A 250 1.13 -17.33 -4.85
C ASP A 250 1.13 -16.79 -6.29
N GLY A 251 0.87 -15.48 -6.47
CA GLY A 251 0.87 -14.80 -7.75
C GLY A 251 -0.35 -15.07 -8.64
N ARG A 252 -1.36 -15.79 -8.15
CA ARG A 252 -2.51 -16.24 -8.98
C ARG A 252 -3.67 -15.27 -9.02
N SER A 253 -3.78 -14.42 -8.01
CA SER A 253 -4.83 -13.41 -7.88
C SER A 253 -4.24 -12.03 -7.60
N ILE A 254 -5.01 -10.99 -7.89
CA ILE A 254 -4.69 -9.59 -7.57
C ILE A 254 -5.82 -9.03 -6.70
N ALA A 255 -5.47 -8.46 -5.56
CA ALA A 255 -6.40 -7.65 -4.78
C ALA A 255 -6.34 -6.20 -5.24
N VAL A 256 -7.48 -5.53 -5.28
CA VAL A 256 -7.63 -4.12 -5.65
C VAL A 256 -8.58 -3.43 -4.69
N THR A 257 -8.45 -2.12 -4.54
CA THR A 257 -9.52 -1.26 -3.99
C THR A 257 -10.26 -0.63 -5.15
N ALA A 258 -11.59 -0.80 -5.19
CA ALA A 258 -12.38 -0.36 -6.32
C ALA A 258 -13.84 -0.03 -6.01
N ASP A 259 -14.50 0.58 -6.99
CA ASP A 259 -15.90 1.03 -6.99
C ASP A 259 -16.83 0.10 -7.79
N LEU A 260 -16.37 -1.11 -8.12
CA LEU A 260 -17.03 -2.07 -9.02
C LEU A 260 -18.46 -2.48 -8.61
N ALA A 261 -18.82 -2.31 -7.34
CA ALA A 261 -20.11 -2.70 -6.80
C ALA A 261 -20.97 -1.52 -6.33
N ALA A 262 -20.72 -0.33 -6.90
CA ALA A 262 -21.23 0.97 -6.46
C ALA A 262 -20.81 1.35 -5.02
N VAL A 263 -20.79 2.65 -4.73
CA VAL A 263 -20.49 3.15 -3.39
C VAL A 263 -21.68 2.85 -2.49
N SER A 264 -21.43 2.32 -1.28
CA SER A 264 -22.51 2.15 -0.28
C SER A 264 -23.16 3.51 -0.01
N VAL A 265 -24.48 3.58 0.07
CA VAL A 265 -25.24 4.81 0.40
C VAL A 265 -25.11 5.23 1.87
N ASP A 266 -24.22 4.56 2.61
CA ASP A 266 -23.91 4.93 3.97
C ASP A 266 -23.13 6.25 4.01
N PRO A 267 -23.32 7.09 5.05
CA PRO A 267 -22.53 8.30 5.20
C PRO A 267 -21.04 7.95 5.24
N ILE A 268 -20.31 8.42 4.22
CA ILE A 268 -18.86 8.29 4.12
C ILE A 268 -18.23 8.87 5.38
N SER A 269 -17.77 8.02 6.29
CA SER A 269 -17.12 8.47 7.51
C SER A 269 -15.62 8.66 7.26
N LEU A 270 -15.27 9.55 6.34
CA LEU A 270 -13.88 9.92 6.11
C LEU A 270 -13.54 11.19 6.88
N PRO A 271 -12.43 11.22 7.60
CA PRO A 271 -11.73 12.48 7.80
C PRO A 271 -11.11 12.92 6.47
N LEU A 272 -11.41 14.14 6.06
CA LEU A 272 -10.70 14.83 4.98
C LEU A 272 -9.27 15.17 5.44
N PHE A 273 -8.34 14.20 5.41
CA PHE A 273 -6.93 14.49 5.69
C PHE A 273 -6.24 15.06 4.43
N LEU A 274 -5.36 16.05 4.63
CA LEU A 274 -4.61 16.74 3.56
C LEU A 274 -3.75 15.80 2.69
N HIS A 275 -3.42 14.60 3.19
CA HIS A 275 -2.64 13.57 2.50
C HIS A 275 -3.36 12.21 2.47
N SER A 276 -4.69 12.23 2.51
CA SER A 276 -5.50 11.02 2.50
C SER A 276 -5.14 10.12 1.31
N VAL A 277 -4.93 8.83 1.61
CA VAL A 277 -5.03 7.75 0.62
C VAL A 277 -6.46 7.79 0.11
N ARG A 278 -6.64 8.17 -1.17
CA ARG A 278 -7.97 8.25 -1.76
C ARG A 278 -8.63 6.89 -1.62
N PRO A 279 -9.64 6.76 -0.75
CA PRO A 279 -10.29 5.50 -0.59
C PRO A 279 -11.30 5.39 -1.74
N TYR A 280 -11.40 4.18 -2.31
CA TYR A 280 -11.99 3.99 -3.65
C TYR A 280 -13.18 3.02 -3.62
N GLY A 281 -13.76 2.79 -2.44
CA GLY A 281 -14.83 1.83 -2.25
C GLY A 281 -14.37 0.58 -1.51
N ASP A 282 -14.55 -0.60 -2.09
CA ASP A 282 -14.32 -1.89 -1.45
C ASP A 282 -13.06 -2.59 -1.93
N VAL A 283 -12.60 -3.57 -1.16
CA VAL A 283 -11.55 -4.49 -1.58
C VAL A 283 -12.17 -5.62 -2.41
N PHE A 284 -11.60 -5.88 -3.57
CA PHE A 284 -11.94 -6.98 -4.46
C PHE A 284 -10.71 -7.84 -4.73
N ALA A 285 -10.92 -9.11 -5.02
CA ALA A 285 -9.90 -10.00 -5.58
C ALA A 285 -10.32 -10.45 -6.97
N VAL A 286 -9.36 -10.46 -7.90
CA VAL A 286 -9.53 -11.00 -9.26
C VAL A 286 -8.52 -12.13 -9.46
N ASP A 287 -9.00 -13.28 -9.91
CA ASP A 287 -8.15 -14.41 -10.25
C ASP A 287 -7.65 -14.24 -11.68
N LEU A 288 -6.34 -14.45 -11.88
CA LEU A 288 -5.76 -14.52 -13.22
C LEU A 288 -6.25 -15.80 -13.90
N VAL A 289 -6.70 -15.65 -15.14
CA VAL A 289 -7.20 -16.72 -16.01
C VAL A 289 -6.06 -17.67 -16.39
N ASP A 290 -4.89 -17.11 -16.69
CA ASP A 290 -3.71 -17.87 -17.12
C ASP A 290 -2.42 -17.14 -16.69
N THR A 291 -1.63 -17.75 -15.81
CA THR A 291 -0.39 -17.14 -15.31
C THR A 291 0.77 -17.28 -16.29
N ASP A 292 0.67 -18.20 -17.25
CA ASP A 292 1.71 -18.48 -18.24
C ASP A 292 1.48 -17.66 -19.53
N ASP A 293 0.21 -17.55 -19.96
CA ASP A 293 -0.21 -16.67 -21.04
C ASP A 293 -0.96 -15.46 -20.50
N VAL A 294 -0.20 -14.42 -20.16
CA VAL A 294 -0.76 -13.21 -19.54
C VAL A 294 -1.81 -12.51 -20.42
N THR A 295 -1.77 -12.72 -21.75
CA THR A 295 -2.66 -12.02 -22.68
C THR A 295 -4.13 -12.44 -22.50
N LYS A 296 -4.35 -13.64 -21.95
CA LYS A 296 -5.67 -14.14 -21.56
C LYS A 296 -6.25 -13.48 -20.31
N ASN A 297 -5.44 -12.73 -19.56
CA ASN A 297 -5.89 -11.94 -18.40
C ASN A 297 -6.45 -10.57 -18.79
N LYS A 298 -6.75 -10.35 -20.08
CA LYS A 298 -7.32 -9.09 -20.55
C LYS A 298 -8.78 -8.96 -20.14
N ASP A 299 -9.13 -7.82 -19.54
CA ASP A 299 -10.51 -7.42 -19.23
C ASP A 299 -11.31 -8.49 -18.47
N ILE A 300 -10.74 -8.99 -17.37
CA ILE A 300 -11.37 -10.03 -16.55
C ILE A 300 -12.66 -9.47 -15.94
N ALA A 301 -13.79 -10.07 -16.32
CA ALA A 301 -15.11 -9.64 -15.84
C ALA A 301 -15.49 -10.23 -14.47
N LYS A 302 -14.87 -11.34 -14.07
CA LYS A 302 -15.19 -12.04 -12.83
C LYS A 302 -14.28 -11.58 -11.70
N PHE A 303 -14.87 -11.14 -10.60
CA PHE A 303 -14.18 -10.74 -9.39
C PHE A 303 -14.94 -11.18 -8.14
N HIS A 304 -14.22 -11.22 -7.03
CA HIS A 304 -14.73 -11.53 -5.71
C HIS A 304 -14.70 -10.28 -4.83
N ARG A 305 -15.86 -9.84 -4.35
CA ARG A 305 -15.94 -8.74 -3.37
C ARG A 305 -15.50 -9.26 -2.00
N ILE A 306 -14.45 -8.68 -1.43
CA ILE A 306 -13.82 -9.12 -0.18
C ILE A 306 -14.31 -8.32 1.02
N THR A 307 -14.67 -7.06 0.82
CA THR A 307 -15.31 -6.22 1.83
C THR A 307 -16.66 -5.74 1.34
N HIS A 308 -17.59 -5.56 2.29
CA HIS A 308 -18.83 -4.86 2.07
C HIS A 308 -19.11 -4.10 3.36
N SER A 309 -18.72 -2.83 3.39
CA SER A 309 -18.88 -2.01 4.59
C SER A 309 -19.30 -0.60 4.26
N ARG A 310 -19.82 0.11 5.26
CA ARG A 310 -20.13 1.54 5.18
C ARG A 310 -18.92 2.45 5.00
N TYR A 311 -17.72 1.89 5.05
CA TYR A 311 -16.45 2.60 5.00
C TYR A 311 -15.78 2.40 3.65
N GLU A 312 -15.19 3.46 3.13
CA GLU A 312 -14.28 3.32 2.01
C GLU A 312 -12.94 2.73 2.49
N ASN A 313 -12.44 1.74 1.76
CA ASN A 313 -11.23 1.02 2.10
C ASN A 313 -10.03 1.69 1.45
N SER A 314 -8.87 1.52 2.09
CA SER A 314 -7.58 1.99 1.57
C SER A 314 -6.79 0.85 0.89
N THR A 315 -5.48 1.05 0.74
CA THR A 315 -4.49 0.12 0.21
C THR A 315 -4.57 -1.24 0.95
N PRO A 316 -4.86 -2.34 0.24
CA PRO A 316 -4.77 -3.67 0.79
C PRO A 316 -3.30 -4.12 0.86
N ALA A 317 -3.01 -5.09 1.72
CA ALA A 317 -1.82 -5.93 1.67
C ALA A 317 -2.24 -7.39 1.82
N TRP A 318 -1.56 -8.30 1.13
CA TRP A 318 -1.94 -9.72 1.09
C TRP A 318 -0.80 -10.58 1.64
N THR A 319 -1.12 -11.49 2.54
CA THR A 319 -0.19 -12.52 3.05
C THR A 319 -0.85 -13.89 3.05
N MET A 320 -0.07 -14.95 2.83
CA MET A 320 -0.52 -16.36 2.86
C MET A 320 -0.07 -17.08 4.13
N TYR A 321 0.75 -16.40 4.94
CA TYR A 321 0.96 -16.79 6.31
C TYR A 321 -0.33 -16.44 7.04
N SER A 322 -1.20 -17.45 7.21
CA SER A 322 -2.05 -17.52 8.38
C SER A 322 -1.08 -17.43 9.54
N THR A 323 -0.90 -16.21 10.03
CA THR A 323 -0.10 -16.01 11.22
C THR A 323 -0.81 -16.83 12.28
N ASP A 324 -0.07 -17.66 13.02
CA ASP A 324 -0.43 -17.91 14.41
C ASP A 324 -0.95 -16.59 14.95
N ASP A 325 -2.22 -16.55 15.38
CA ASP A 325 -3.01 -15.33 15.57
C ASP A 325 -2.10 -14.12 15.86
N PRO A 326 -1.98 -13.13 14.96
CA PRO A 326 -1.08 -12.02 15.19
C PRO A 326 -1.48 -11.28 16.47
N ASN A 327 -2.73 -11.38 16.93
CA ASN A 327 -3.11 -10.94 18.27
C ASN A 327 -2.46 -11.77 19.38
N ALA A 328 -2.24 -13.08 19.23
CA ALA A 328 -1.54 -13.91 20.20
C ALA A 328 -0.05 -13.56 20.31
N GLN A 329 0.63 -13.24 19.21
CA GLN A 329 2.03 -12.77 19.28
C GLN A 329 2.15 -11.29 19.68
N TRP A 330 1.23 -10.43 19.24
CA TRP A 330 1.29 -8.99 19.48
C TRP A 330 0.68 -8.55 20.83
N ASN A 331 -0.27 -9.31 21.40
CA ASN A 331 -0.75 -9.06 22.78
C ASN A 331 0.27 -9.44 23.85
N MET A 332 1.16 -10.40 23.57
CA MET A 332 2.19 -10.84 24.52
C MET A 332 3.21 -9.73 24.84
N LEU A 333 3.50 -8.84 23.89
CA LEU A 333 4.49 -7.76 24.02
C LEU A 333 3.95 -6.48 24.67
N VAL A 334 2.63 -6.38 24.88
CA VAL A 334 2.00 -5.30 25.66
C VAL A 334 2.07 -5.56 27.17
N LEU A 335 2.41 -6.79 27.57
CA LEU A 335 2.38 -7.26 28.95
C LEU A 335 3.76 -7.38 29.60
N ASP A 336 4.85 -7.28 28.84
CA ASP A 336 6.20 -7.38 29.42
C ASP A 336 6.68 -6.06 30.01
N SER A 337 7.13 -6.16 31.26
CA SER A 337 7.19 -5.14 32.31
C SER A 337 8.25 -4.04 32.15
N ASP A 338 8.71 -3.73 30.93
CA ASP A 338 9.66 -2.65 30.73
C ASP A 338 8.95 -1.29 30.89
N ALA A 339 9.29 -0.56 31.94
CA ALA A 339 8.71 0.75 32.26
C ALA A 339 8.89 1.80 31.14
N ALA A 340 9.78 1.55 30.17
CA ALA A 340 9.93 2.33 28.95
C ALA A 340 8.91 1.95 27.85
N ALA A 341 8.47 0.69 27.78
CA ALA A 341 7.45 0.19 26.84
C ALA A 341 6.03 0.46 27.34
N ALA A 342 5.81 0.50 28.65
CA ALA A 342 4.52 0.82 29.28
C ALA A 342 3.99 2.23 28.96
N LYS A 343 4.83 3.12 28.44
CA LYS A 343 4.45 4.49 28.06
C LYS A 343 3.91 4.63 26.63
N TYR A 344 4.01 3.59 25.80
CA TYR A 344 3.49 3.67 24.44
C TYR A 344 2.39 2.64 24.21
N ARG A 345 1.24 2.90 24.83
CA ARG A 345 -0.02 2.61 24.16
C ARG A 345 -0.16 3.72 23.12
N PRO A 346 -0.32 3.45 21.80
CA PRO A 346 -0.99 4.45 21.01
C PRO A 346 -2.34 4.66 21.69
N ALA A 347 -2.49 5.75 22.44
CA ALA A 347 -3.79 6.33 22.59
C ALA A 347 -4.14 6.66 21.16
N CYS A 348 -4.96 5.82 20.53
CA CYS A 348 -5.72 6.27 19.37
C CYS A 348 -6.50 7.47 19.92
N PRO A 349 -6.11 8.72 19.62
CA PRO A 349 -6.69 9.89 20.30
C PRO A 349 -8.17 10.06 19.95
N TYR A 350 -8.68 9.24 19.04
CA TYR A 350 -10.00 9.34 18.42
C TYR A 350 -10.73 7.97 18.38
N ALA A 351 -10.38 7.03 19.28
CA ALA A 351 -11.26 5.91 19.61
C ALA A 351 -12.26 6.42 20.66
N TYR A 352 -13.56 6.40 20.32
CA TYR A 352 -14.57 6.85 21.28
C TYR A 352 -14.59 5.91 22.51
N PRO A 353 -14.82 6.44 23.71
CA PRO A 353 -14.92 5.64 24.94
C PRO A 353 -16.02 4.56 24.91
N ASP A 354 -16.96 4.65 23.98
CA ASP A 354 -18.09 3.73 23.81
C ASP A 354 -17.83 2.57 22.82
N GLY A 355 -16.65 2.51 22.20
CA GLY A 355 -16.31 1.48 21.21
C GLY A 355 -16.90 1.74 19.81
N GLY A 356 -17.38 2.95 19.53
CA GLY A 356 -17.74 3.37 18.17
C GLY A 356 -16.51 3.34 17.25
N GLU A 357 -16.61 2.62 16.13
CA GLU A 357 -15.58 2.60 15.07
C GLU A 357 -15.42 4.02 14.48
N GLY A 358 -14.39 4.72 14.96
CA GLY A 358 -14.13 6.11 14.62
C GLY A 358 -13.63 6.35 13.20
N TRP A 359 -13.56 7.63 12.88
CA TRP A 359 -13.13 8.26 11.64
C TRP A 359 -11.62 8.09 11.37
N HIS A 360 -11.18 6.93 10.90
CA HIS A 360 -9.75 6.61 10.70
C HIS A 360 -9.46 6.12 9.29
N MET A 361 -8.32 6.52 8.73
CA MET A 361 -7.77 5.82 7.56
C MET A 361 -7.16 4.51 8.03
N THR A 362 -7.56 3.40 7.40
CA THR A 362 -7.12 2.08 7.79
C THR A 362 -6.55 1.33 6.60
N GLY A 363 -5.36 0.77 6.78
CA GLY A 363 -4.83 -0.28 5.94
C GLY A 363 -5.56 -1.60 6.16
N HIS A 364 -5.71 -2.39 5.10
CA HIS A 364 -6.42 -3.67 5.14
C HIS A 364 -5.47 -4.83 4.88
N LEU A 365 -5.45 -5.83 5.77
CA LEU A 365 -4.69 -7.07 5.57
C LEU A 365 -5.62 -8.21 5.16
N ILE A 366 -5.31 -8.86 4.04
CA ILE A 366 -6.05 -10.00 3.50
C ILE A 366 -5.27 -11.29 3.82
N ILE A 367 -5.93 -12.25 4.48
CA ILE A 367 -5.35 -13.55 4.86
C ILE A 367 -6.26 -14.71 4.43
N PRO A 368 -5.79 -15.70 3.64
CA PRO A 368 -6.53 -16.93 3.37
C PRO A 368 -6.64 -17.81 4.64
N LYS A 369 -7.83 -18.33 4.96
CA LYS A 369 -8.08 -19.23 6.10
C LYS A 369 -7.68 -20.68 5.87
N ARG A 370 -7.33 -21.07 4.63
CA ARG A 370 -7.07 -22.50 4.27
C ARG A 370 -5.75 -23.08 4.81
N CYS A 371 -5.06 -22.38 5.72
CA CYS A 371 -3.84 -22.85 6.37
C CYS A 371 -3.96 -22.78 7.91
N CYS A 372 -5.11 -23.19 8.46
CA CYS A 372 -5.25 -23.45 9.89
C CYS A 372 -5.18 -24.94 10.17
#